data_AF-A0A3A8ETV6-F1
#
_entry.id   AF-A0A3A8ETV6-F1
#
_cell.length_a   1.000
_cell.length_b   1.000
_cell.length_c   1.000
_cell.angle_alpha   90.00
_cell.angle_beta   90.00
_cell.angle_gamma   90.00
#
_symmetry.space_group_name_H-M   'P 1'
#
loop_
_entity.id
_entity.type
_entity.pdbx_description
1 polymer ?
#
loop_
_entity_poly.entity_id
_entity_poly.type
_entity_poly.pdbx_seq_one_letter_code
_entity_poly.pdbx_strand_id
1 'polypeptide(L)'
;MKKTLLSLCLCLSSSLSLADDFSFGSSTSQQTEVPEIGSGIGFIDQQKEKMIGEKVYRQVQHQLPILQDPWLEDQFMMVFSKILSQTQLGQPIGLVIVKDPQINAFAVPGGLFALNTGMVTSSKTMDEVAGVMGHEIAHVTQRHYSRSQEDFKGQSLLALAGIIAGAVIASKADGDVGGAVMMGTQAALMGKQLSYSRNQEREADRIGMQFMYGAGYNPESMADFFETMHRSTSRLSFLPDFWLTHPLTTERMSEARLRANQFPRVPYSHDQQEFETIKWYTAVVSDQTNERELQVLAQRNYFAGILALSEFYLKQGDYNNAQIQLNLAKKINAEHALTTLIQTDIYLGQNKVNEAYQTIISKQRVTPENRALSYKLAEVYIRQNKPKEAEQLVNRFIFKNDRDITGWQLLQQAANLDKTNPMRTVNVLRNRAEVQYWSGDEENAIKSLLHAQRLAKDNNAMSAKIDVRLKTMQQERRLKI
;
A
#
# COMPACT_ATOMS: atom_id res chain seq x y z
N MET A 1 -23.22 -2.92 87.51
CA MET A 1 -23.57 -3.82 88.64
C MET A 1 -22.58 -4.98 88.66
N LYS A 2 -21.91 -5.17 89.81
CA LYS A 2 -21.08 -6.32 90.29
C LYS A 2 -19.96 -6.83 89.34
N LYS A 3 -18.66 -6.55 89.60
CA LYS A 3 -17.76 -7.17 90.62
C LYS A 3 -17.54 -8.68 90.31
N THR A 4 -16.34 -9.25 90.16
CA THR A 4 -15.05 -9.00 90.86
C THR A 4 -13.92 -9.95 90.42
N LEU A 5 -12.67 -9.43 90.42
CA LEU A 5 -11.40 -10.02 90.93
C LEU A 5 -10.79 -11.25 90.20
N LEU A 6 -9.47 -11.46 90.08
CA LEU A 6 -8.34 -11.08 90.94
C LEU A 6 -6.99 -11.29 90.19
N SER A 7 -5.94 -10.57 90.62
CA SER A 7 -4.53 -11.03 90.74
C SER A 7 -3.65 -11.05 89.48
N LEU A 8 -2.37 -10.68 89.45
CA LEU A 8 -1.44 -9.91 90.30
C LEU A 8 -0.08 -9.92 89.53
N CYS A 9 0.69 -8.85 89.68
CA CYS A 9 2.18 -8.78 89.63
C CYS A 9 2.98 -8.89 88.32
N LEU A 10 3.70 -7.78 88.10
CA LEU A 10 4.95 -7.58 87.38
C LEU A 10 6.03 -8.64 87.68
N CYS A 11 6.88 -8.94 86.68
CA CYS A 11 8.30 -8.56 86.72
C CYS A 11 9.01 -8.80 85.38
N LEU A 12 9.96 -7.91 85.10
CA LEU A 12 10.85 -7.86 83.93
C LEU A 12 11.83 -9.05 83.89
N SER A 13 12.15 -9.51 82.68
CA SER A 13 13.53 -9.85 82.30
C SER A 13 13.67 -9.91 80.78
N SER A 14 14.56 -9.08 80.27
CA SER A 14 14.99 -8.97 78.88
C SER A 14 16.21 -9.87 78.60
N SER A 15 16.16 -10.70 77.56
CA SER A 15 17.28 -10.89 76.60
C SER A 15 16.92 -11.85 75.44
N LEU A 16 17.10 -11.30 74.24
CA LEU A 16 17.42 -11.88 72.92
C LEU A 16 17.27 -13.39 72.67
N SER A 17 16.48 -13.74 71.65
CA SER A 17 16.98 -14.49 70.47
C SER A 17 16.03 -14.33 69.27
N LEU A 18 16.63 -14.38 68.08
CA LEU A 18 16.10 -13.92 66.79
C LEU A 18 14.96 -14.78 66.23
N ALA A 19 14.06 -14.07 65.54
CA ALA A 19 12.81 -14.53 64.96
C ALA A 19 12.99 -15.35 63.67
N ASP A 20 12.19 -16.40 63.53
CA ASP A 20 11.76 -16.99 62.26
C ASP A 20 10.25 -17.23 62.37
N ASP A 21 9.45 -16.20 62.07
CA ASP A 21 7.99 -16.33 62.01
C ASP A 21 7.58 -16.75 60.60
N PHE A 22 7.05 -17.97 60.54
CA PHE A 22 6.40 -18.60 59.40
C PHE A 22 5.32 -17.71 58.78
N SER A 23 5.50 -17.35 57.51
CA SER A 23 4.51 -16.66 56.70
C SER A 23 3.37 -17.60 56.30
N PHE A 24 2.14 -17.24 56.66
CA PHE A 24 0.94 -17.87 56.15
C PHE A 24 0.83 -17.62 54.64
N GLY A 25 0.99 -18.68 53.85
CA GLY A 25 0.83 -18.65 52.40
C GLY A 25 -0.60 -18.28 52.01
N SER A 26 -0.75 -17.11 51.38
CA SER A 26 -1.95 -16.76 50.64
C SER A 26 -2.09 -17.73 49.47
N SER A 27 -3.12 -18.57 49.50
CA SER A 27 -3.55 -19.35 48.34
C SER A 27 -3.83 -18.41 47.18
N THR A 28 -2.92 -18.37 46.21
CA THR A 28 -3.13 -17.77 44.90
C THR A 28 -4.32 -18.48 44.27
N SER A 29 -5.46 -17.80 44.19
CA SER A 29 -6.49 -18.22 43.25
C SER A 29 -5.86 -18.13 41.86
N GLN A 30 -5.58 -19.27 41.24
CA GLN A 30 -5.38 -19.32 39.80
C GLN A 30 -6.64 -18.72 39.19
N GLN A 31 -6.55 -17.47 38.75
CA GLN A 31 -7.47 -16.95 37.75
C GLN A 31 -7.25 -17.83 36.54
N THR A 32 -8.11 -18.82 36.36
CA THR A 32 -8.37 -19.40 35.06
C THR A 32 -8.80 -18.25 34.17
N GLU A 33 -7.85 -17.71 33.38
CA GLU A 33 -8.17 -16.86 32.24
C GLU A 33 -9.04 -17.70 31.32
N VAL A 34 -10.35 -17.43 31.40
CA VAL A 34 -11.31 -17.98 30.47
C VAL A 34 -10.96 -17.36 29.12
N PRO A 35 -10.66 -18.13 28.08
CA PRO A 35 -10.44 -17.57 26.76
C PRO A 35 -11.69 -16.77 26.36
N GLU A 36 -11.53 -15.51 25.95
CA GLU A 36 -12.61 -14.73 25.34
C GLU A 36 -13.01 -15.38 24.02
N ILE A 37 -13.97 -16.31 24.09
CA ILE A 37 -14.62 -16.87 22.90
C ILE A 37 -15.67 -15.86 22.47
N GLY A 38 -15.25 -14.93 21.61
CA GLY A 38 -16.16 -14.09 20.84
C GLY A 38 -15.82 -12.60 20.85
N SER A 39 -15.41 -12.09 19.69
CA SER A 39 -15.59 -10.69 19.23
C SER A 39 -14.68 -9.57 19.76
N GLY A 40 -13.40 -9.84 20.07
CA GLY A 40 -12.43 -8.77 20.29
C GLY A 40 -11.00 -9.21 20.04
N ILE A 41 -10.30 -8.55 19.12
CA ILE A 41 -8.83 -8.65 19.05
C ILE A 41 -8.29 -7.78 20.19
N GLY A 42 -7.37 -8.30 21.01
CA GLY A 42 -6.67 -7.48 21.99
C GLY A 42 -5.95 -6.32 21.31
N PHE A 43 -6.08 -5.10 21.83
CA PHE A 43 -5.44 -3.87 21.30
C PHE A 43 -3.93 -4.04 21.01
N ILE A 44 -3.25 -4.84 21.82
CA ILE A 44 -1.82 -5.15 21.69
C ILE A 44 -1.52 -5.89 20.38
N ASP A 45 -2.40 -6.79 19.93
CA ASP A 45 -2.19 -7.56 18.70
C ASP A 45 -2.40 -6.71 17.46
N GLN A 46 -3.37 -5.79 17.47
CA GLN A 46 -3.58 -4.83 16.38
C GLN A 46 -2.39 -3.89 16.21
N GLN A 47 -1.81 -3.40 17.32
CA GLN A 47 -0.61 -2.57 17.27
C GLN A 47 0.59 -3.33 16.72
N LYS A 48 0.78 -4.60 17.12
CA LYS A 48 1.84 -5.46 16.58
C LYS A 48 1.67 -5.72 15.08
N GLU A 49 0.46 -6.06 14.64
CA GLU A 49 0.17 -6.29 13.21
C GLU A 49 0.44 -5.04 12.39
N LYS A 50 0.04 -3.85 12.87
CA LYS A 50 0.35 -2.58 12.21
C LYS A 50 1.85 -2.34 12.10
N MET A 51 2.61 -2.49 13.20
CA MET A 51 4.06 -2.30 13.17
C MET A 51 4.74 -3.25 12.17
N ILE A 52 4.27 -4.50 12.11
CA ILE A 52 4.84 -5.51 11.23
C ILE A 52 4.54 -5.16 9.77
N GLY A 53 3.29 -4.83 9.46
CA GLY A 53 2.94 -4.44 8.11
C GLY A 53 3.63 -3.14 7.67
N GLU A 54 3.86 -2.15 8.55
CA GLU A 54 4.60 -0.93 8.19
C GLU A 54 6.06 -1.22 7.84
N LYS A 55 6.69 -2.16 8.55
CA LYS A 55 8.03 -2.62 8.20
C LYS A 55 8.04 -3.41 6.89
N VAL A 56 7.02 -4.23 6.64
CA VAL A 56 6.88 -4.95 5.36
C VAL A 56 6.62 -3.97 4.22
N TYR A 57 5.83 -2.91 4.43
CA TYR A 57 5.63 -1.83 3.47
C TYR A 57 6.96 -1.20 3.05
N ARG A 58 7.80 -0.84 4.03
CA ARG A 58 9.13 -0.30 3.76
C ARG A 58 10.02 -1.29 3.00
N GLN A 59 9.96 -2.57 3.34
CA GLN A 59 10.71 -3.61 2.62
C GLN A 59 10.22 -3.78 1.17
N VAL A 60 8.91 -3.80 0.96
CA VAL A 60 8.27 -3.87 -0.36
C VAL A 60 8.66 -2.66 -1.21
N GLN A 61 8.59 -1.46 -0.65
CA GLN A 61 9.03 -0.23 -1.31
C GLN A 61 10.52 -0.26 -1.68
N HIS A 62 11.35 -0.88 -0.86
CA HIS A 62 12.79 -1.00 -1.10
C HIS A 62 13.14 -2.02 -2.19
N GLN A 63 12.41 -3.14 -2.22
CA GLN A 63 12.78 -4.30 -3.02
C GLN A 63 12.04 -4.42 -4.35
N LEU A 64 10.80 -3.92 -4.41
CA LEU A 64 9.94 -4.09 -5.59
C LEU A 64 9.88 -2.80 -6.40
N PRO A 65 9.68 -2.90 -7.73
CA PRO A 65 9.51 -1.74 -8.58
C PRO A 65 8.11 -1.14 -8.36
N ILE A 66 7.93 -0.37 -7.29
CA ILE A 66 6.65 0.28 -7.00
C ILE A 66 6.41 1.43 -7.99
N LEU A 67 5.24 1.42 -8.62
CA LEU A 67 4.77 2.49 -9.48
C LEU A 67 4.25 3.64 -8.61
N GLN A 68 4.90 4.81 -8.72
CA GLN A 68 4.49 6.03 -8.02
C GLN A 68 3.72 6.93 -8.98
N ASP A 69 2.42 6.70 -9.07
CA ASP A 69 1.51 7.46 -9.92
C ASP A 69 0.28 7.89 -9.09
N PRO A 70 0.21 9.16 -8.65
CA PRO A 70 -0.87 9.59 -7.77
C PRO A 70 -2.27 9.44 -8.37
N TRP A 71 -2.42 9.56 -9.69
CA TRP A 71 -3.73 9.46 -10.33
C TRP A 71 -4.21 8.00 -10.32
N LEU A 72 -3.33 7.09 -10.71
CA LEU A 72 -3.63 5.66 -10.78
C LEU A 72 -3.80 5.05 -9.39
N GLU A 73 -2.95 5.42 -8.44
CA GLU A 73 -3.11 5.08 -7.03
C GLU A 73 -4.49 5.49 -6.51
N ASP A 74 -4.93 6.73 -6.78
CA ASP A 74 -6.25 7.21 -6.36
C ASP A 74 -7.38 6.39 -6.99
N GLN A 75 -7.26 5.97 -8.26
CA GLN A 75 -8.27 5.13 -8.92
C GLN A 75 -8.48 3.81 -8.17
N PHE A 76 -7.39 3.10 -7.88
CA PHE A 76 -7.48 1.83 -7.18
C PHE A 76 -7.82 2.01 -5.69
N MET A 77 -7.34 3.07 -5.05
CA MET A 77 -7.71 3.40 -3.67
C MET A 77 -9.20 3.69 -3.52
N MET A 78 -9.86 4.27 -4.53
CA MET A 78 -11.32 4.46 -4.50
C MET A 78 -12.06 3.12 -4.48
N VAL A 79 -11.69 2.18 -5.35
CA VAL A 79 -12.27 0.82 -5.38
C VAL A 79 -12.00 0.11 -4.06
N PHE A 80 -10.75 0.10 -3.63
CA PHE A 80 -10.30 -0.51 -2.40
C PHE A 80 -11.06 0.05 -1.19
N SER A 81 -11.21 1.38 -1.08
CA SER A 81 -11.92 2.02 0.04
C SER A 81 -13.41 1.68 0.07
N LYS A 82 -14.06 1.55 -1.10
CA LYS A 82 -15.46 1.12 -1.16
C LYS A 82 -15.63 -0.30 -0.64
N ILE A 83 -14.76 -1.23 -1.05
CA ILE A 83 -14.81 -2.62 -0.57
C ILE A 83 -14.48 -2.68 0.93
N LEU A 84 -13.43 -1.98 1.35
CA LEU A 84 -13.00 -1.90 2.75
C LEU A 84 -14.11 -1.37 3.68
N SER A 85 -14.93 -0.43 3.20
CA SER A 85 -16.07 0.12 3.95
C SER A 85 -17.15 -0.92 4.29
N GLN A 86 -17.13 -2.08 3.64
CA GLN A 86 -18.00 -3.22 3.91
C GLN A 86 -17.43 -4.17 4.97
N THR A 87 -16.30 -3.82 5.58
CA THR A 87 -15.59 -4.64 6.57
C THR A 87 -15.52 -3.96 7.92
N GLN A 88 -15.12 -4.72 8.95
CA GLN A 88 -14.78 -4.17 10.26
C GLN A 88 -13.27 -3.93 10.41
N LEU A 89 -12.50 -3.97 9.30
CA LEU A 89 -11.08 -3.74 9.35
C LEU A 89 -10.81 -2.28 9.79
N GLY A 90 -9.86 -2.11 10.71
CA GLY A 90 -9.35 -0.79 11.08
C GLY A 90 -8.64 -0.10 9.91
N GLN A 91 -7.92 0.99 10.20
CA GLN A 91 -7.17 1.69 9.14
C GLN A 91 -6.03 0.80 8.59
N PRO A 92 -6.10 0.39 7.30
CA PRO A 92 -5.03 -0.39 6.68
C PRO A 92 -3.78 0.47 6.50
N ILE A 93 -2.64 -0.19 6.29
CA ILE A 93 -1.40 0.49 5.92
C ILE A 93 -1.53 1.17 4.56
N GLY A 94 -2.16 0.49 3.60
CA GLY A 94 -2.45 1.06 2.28
C GLY A 94 -2.41 0.04 1.16
N LEU A 95 -2.49 0.56 -0.06
CA LEU A 95 -2.38 -0.18 -1.31
C LEU A 95 -1.14 0.28 -2.07
N VAL A 96 -0.35 -0.65 -2.59
CA VAL A 96 0.77 -0.37 -3.49
C VAL A 96 0.54 -1.00 -4.85
N ILE A 97 1.04 -0.35 -5.90
CA ILE A 97 1.00 -0.85 -7.27
C ILE A 97 2.40 -1.29 -7.64
N VAL A 98 2.58 -2.57 -7.93
CA VAL A 98 3.87 -3.15 -8.32
C VAL A 98 3.95 -3.19 -9.84
N LYS A 99 4.98 -2.56 -10.42
CA LYS A 99 5.25 -2.59 -11.85
C LYS A 99 5.80 -3.96 -12.26
N ASP A 100 4.88 -4.88 -12.50
CA ASP A 100 5.18 -6.28 -12.82
C ASP A 100 4.13 -6.79 -13.83
N PRO A 101 4.54 -7.34 -14.99
CA PRO A 101 3.63 -7.91 -15.99
C PRO A 101 2.94 -9.22 -15.55
N GLN A 102 3.37 -9.85 -14.47
CA GLN A 102 2.69 -11.02 -13.95
C GLN A 102 1.32 -10.67 -13.35
N ILE A 103 0.35 -11.57 -13.52
CA ILE A 103 -0.92 -11.50 -12.83
C ILE A 103 -0.69 -11.93 -11.38
N ASN A 104 -0.66 -10.96 -10.47
CA ASN A 104 -0.56 -11.22 -9.04
C ASN A 104 -1.18 -10.09 -8.22
N ALA A 105 -1.54 -10.44 -7.00
CA ALA A 105 -1.95 -9.54 -5.93
C ALA A 105 -1.62 -10.24 -4.61
N PHE A 106 -1.36 -9.46 -3.56
CA PHE A 106 -1.20 -10.03 -2.22
C PHE A 106 -1.59 -9.02 -1.16
N ALA A 107 -1.98 -9.54 -0.01
CA ALA A 107 -2.10 -8.76 1.20
C ALA A 107 -1.19 -9.31 2.30
N VAL A 108 -0.88 -8.47 3.29
CA VAL A 108 -0.14 -8.88 4.48
C VAL A 108 -0.79 -8.33 5.75
N PRO A 109 -0.51 -8.93 6.93
CA PRO A 109 -0.98 -8.42 8.21
C PRO A 109 -0.72 -6.92 8.41
N GLY A 110 -1.63 -6.24 9.10
CA GLY A 110 -1.65 -4.78 9.21
C GLY A 110 -2.37 -4.07 8.05
N GLY A 111 -2.83 -4.81 7.04
CA GLY A 111 -3.60 -4.27 5.92
C GLY A 111 -2.74 -3.54 4.90
N LEU A 112 -1.57 -4.08 4.57
CA LEU A 112 -0.87 -3.68 3.35
C LEU A 112 -1.33 -4.60 2.21
N PHE A 113 -1.76 -3.98 1.11
CA PHE A 113 -2.23 -4.65 -0.09
C PHE A 113 -1.34 -4.26 -1.26
N ALA A 114 -1.13 -5.17 -2.19
CA ALA A 114 -0.34 -4.96 -3.39
C ALA A 114 -1.05 -5.52 -4.61
N LEU A 115 -0.97 -4.79 -5.72
CA LEU A 115 -1.51 -5.20 -7.02
C LEU A 115 -0.43 -5.09 -8.08
N ASN A 116 -0.22 -6.15 -8.86
CA ASN A 116 0.66 -6.07 -10.01
C ASN A 116 -0.05 -5.39 -11.18
N THR A 117 0.68 -4.58 -11.94
CA THR A 117 0.14 -3.93 -13.15
C THR A 117 -0.33 -4.95 -14.19
N GLY A 118 0.28 -6.14 -14.26
CA GLY A 118 -0.14 -7.27 -15.09
C GLY A 118 -1.54 -7.81 -14.77
N MET A 119 -1.95 -7.77 -13.50
CA MET A 119 -3.31 -8.13 -13.09
C MET A 119 -4.32 -7.15 -13.67
N VAL A 120 -4.03 -5.85 -13.58
CA VAL A 120 -4.89 -4.79 -14.12
C VAL A 120 -4.98 -4.88 -15.64
N THR A 121 -3.86 -5.02 -16.34
CA THR A 121 -3.83 -5.08 -17.81
C THR A 121 -4.46 -6.36 -18.37
N SER A 122 -4.50 -7.43 -17.58
CA SER A 122 -5.20 -8.66 -17.93
C SER A 122 -6.71 -8.60 -17.67
N SER A 123 -7.14 -7.78 -16.71
CA SER A 123 -8.55 -7.65 -16.33
C SER A 123 -9.39 -7.04 -17.46
N LYS A 124 -10.67 -7.42 -17.53
CA LYS A 124 -11.63 -6.92 -18.53
C LYS A 124 -12.52 -5.80 -18.01
N THR A 125 -12.77 -5.74 -16.71
CA THR A 125 -13.63 -4.74 -16.08
C THR A 125 -13.02 -4.30 -14.76
N MET A 126 -13.49 -3.15 -14.25
CA MET A 126 -13.14 -2.73 -12.88
C MET A 126 -13.69 -3.71 -11.83
N ASP A 127 -14.79 -4.38 -12.12
CA ASP A 127 -15.42 -5.37 -11.23
C ASP A 127 -14.53 -6.62 -11.08
N GLU A 128 -13.77 -7.02 -12.11
CA GLU A 128 -12.75 -8.08 -12.01
C GLU A 128 -11.63 -7.67 -11.05
N VAL A 129 -11.14 -6.42 -11.15
CA VAL A 129 -10.13 -5.85 -10.21
C VAL A 129 -10.69 -5.80 -8.78
N ALA A 130 -11.93 -5.38 -8.63
CA ALA A 130 -12.64 -5.38 -7.35
C ALA A 130 -12.78 -6.81 -6.79
N GLY A 131 -12.92 -7.81 -7.65
CA GLY A 131 -12.92 -9.23 -7.27
C GLY A 131 -11.63 -9.66 -6.59
N VAL A 132 -10.49 -9.31 -7.18
CA VAL A 132 -9.17 -9.58 -6.59
C VAL A 132 -9.01 -8.82 -5.28
N MET A 133 -9.33 -7.52 -5.24
CA MET A 133 -9.23 -6.74 -4.00
C MET A 133 -10.14 -7.30 -2.89
N GLY A 134 -11.37 -7.69 -3.21
CA GLY A 134 -12.31 -8.28 -2.26
C GLY A 134 -11.81 -9.59 -1.69
N HIS A 135 -11.20 -10.44 -2.52
CA HIS A 135 -10.53 -11.68 -2.12
C HIS A 135 -9.38 -11.41 -1.14
N GLU A 136 -8.46 -10.49 -1.48
CA GLU A 136 -7.34 -10.14 -0.61
C GLU A 136 -7.79 -9.51 0.72
N ILE A 137 -8.82 -8.65 0.69
CA ILE A 137 -9.42 -8.07 1.90
C ILE A 137 -10.04 -9.18 2.77
N ALA A 138 -10.66 -10.20 2.16
CA ALA A 138 -11.18 -11.34 2.88
C ALA A 138 -10.06 -12.13 3.58
N HIS A 139 -8.90 -12.34 2.95
CA HIS A 139 -7.75 -12.96 3.63
C HIS A 139 -7.29 -12.22 4.89
N VAL A 140 -7.23 -10.89 4.83
CA VAL A 140 -6.82 -10.06 5.97
C VAL A 140 -7.88 -10.04 7.07
N THR A 141 -9.14 -9.80 6.71
CA THR A 141 -10.26 -9.72 7.67
C THR A 141 -10.51 -11.05 8.37
N GLN A 142 -10.37 -12.17 7.66
CA GLN A 142 -10.45 -13.51 8.24
C GLN A 142 -9.15 -13.96 8.92
N ARG A 143 -8.12 -13.12 8.92
CA ARG A 143 -6.81 -13.36 9.54
C ARG A 143 -6.21 -14.70 9.09
N HIS A 144 -6.36 -15.05 7.80
CA HIS A 144 -5.88 -16.32 7.28
C HIS A 144 -4.38 -16.51 7.53
N TYR A 145 -3.57 -15.45 7.42
CA TYR A 145 -2.16 -15.45 7.80
C TYR A 145 -1.92 -15.65 9.30
N SER A 146 -2.63 -14.91 10.16
CA SER A 146 -2.41 -14.99 11.62
C SER A 146 -2.93 -16.32 12.20
N ARG A 147 -3.88 -16.99 11.54
CA ARG A 147 -4.40 -18.31 11.92
C ARG A 147 -3.56 -19.47 11.39
N SER A 148 -2.89 -19.31 10.24
CA SER A 148 -2.07 -20.39 9.65
C SER A 148 -0.69 -20.55 10.30
N GLN A 149 -0.26 -19.55 11.08
CA GLN A 149 1.00 -19.56 11.81
C GLN A 149 0.69 -19.53 13.31
N GLU A 150 0.72 -20.69 13.98
CA GLU A 150 0.58 -20.78 15.45
C GLU A 150 1.67 -19.97 16.20
N ASP A 151 2.75 -19.57 15.52
CA ASP A 151 3.71 -18.58 15.98
C ASP A 151 3.91 -17.50 14.90
N PHE A 152 3.30 -16.32 15.09
CA PHE A 152 3.54 -15.15 14.26
C PHE A 152 4.99 -14.64 14.44
N LYS A 153 5.96 -15.33 13.82
CA LYS A 153 7.34 -14.87 13.68
C LYS A 153 7.43 -14.18 12.32
N GLY A 154 7.45 -12.84 12.34
CA GLY A 154 7.43 -11.99 11.16
C GLY A 154 8.49 -12.33 10.09
N GLN A 155 9.50 -13.12 10.41
CA GLN A 155 10.51 -13.70 9.52
C GLN A 155 9.90 -14.33 8.26
N SER A 156 8.72 -14.96 8.36
CA SER A 156 8.02 -15.53 7.20
C SER A 156 7.53 -14.49 6.21
N LEU A 157 7.26 -13.25 6.66
CA LEU A 157 6.73 -12.16 5.85
C LEU A 157 7.85 -11.35 5.18
N LEU A 158 9.01 -11.24 5.84
CA LEU A 158 10.24 -10.74 5.21
C LEU A 158 10.76 -11.73 4.15
N ALA A 159 10.58 -13.03 4.37
CA ALA A 159 10.85 -14.04 3.35
C ALA A 159 9.98 -13.84 2.11
N LEU A 160 8.67 -13.53 2.27
CA LEU A 160 7.79 -13.19 1.15
C LEU A 160 8.32 -12.00 0.33
N ALA A 161 8.69 -10.90 0.98
CA ALA A 161 9.26 -9.74 0.30
C ALA A 161 10.56 -10.09 -0.46
N GLY A 162 11.44 -10.89 0.17
CA GLY A 162 12.68 -11.39 -0.45
C GLY A 162 12.45 -12.34 -1.63
N ILE A 163 11.40 -13.17 -1.59
CA ILE A 163 11.02 -14.07 -2.70
C ILE A 163 10.52 -13.28 -3.90
N ILE A 164 9.61 -12.31 -3.68
CA ILE A 164 9.09 -11.49 -4.77
C ILE A 164 10.22 -10.67 -5.41
N ALA A 165 11.13 -10.12 -4.59
CA ALA A 165 12.32 -9.43 -5.10
C ALA A 165 13.22 -10.35 -5.94
N GLY A 166 13.44 -11.59 -5.49
CA GLY A 166 14.23 -12.59 -6.20
C GLY A 166 13.62 -13.02 -7.53
N ALA A 167 12.29 -13.19 -7.59
CA ALA A 167 11.57 -13.56 -8.81
C ALA A 167 11.66 -12.47 -9.90
N VAL A 168 11.50 -11.20 -9.51
CA VAL A 168 11.62 -10.03 -10.42
C VAL A 168 13.04 -9.88 -10.98
N ILE A 169 14.06 -10.24 -10.19
CA ILE A 169 15.46 -10.22 -10.65
C ILE A 169 15.74 -11.41 -11.57
N ALA A 170 15.27 -12.60 -11.22
CA ALA A 170 15.45 -13.81 -12.03
C ALA A 170 14.77 -13.71 -13.40
N SER A 171 13.59 -13.07 -13.49
CA SER A 171 12.90 -12.85 -14.78
C SER A 171 13.61 -11.85 -15.70
N LYS A 172 14.63 -11.15 -15.20
CA LYS A 172 15.45 -10.18 -15.94
C LYS A 172 16.89 -10.65 -16.19
N ALA A 173 17.28 -11.80 -15.64
CA ALA A 173 18.63 -12.31 -15.74
C ALA A 173 18.84 -13.05 -17.07
N ASP A 174 19.49 -12.38 -18.02
CA ASP A 174 20.01 -13.02 -19.23
C ASP A 174 21.28 -13.82 -18.87
N GLY A 175 21.16 -15.15 -18.79
CA GLY A 175 22.32 -16.04 -18.94
C GLY A 175 22.86 -16.81 -17.72
N ASP A 176 22.39 -16.60 -16.49
CA ASP A 176 22.75 -17.47 -15.33
C ASP A 176 21.60 -18.42 -14.95
N VAL A 177 21.45 -19.48 -15.75
CA VAL A 177 20.42 -20.51 -15.57
C VAL A 177 20.59 -21.24 -14.23
N GLY A 178 21.81 -21.39 -13.73
CA GLY A 178 22.09 -22.10 -12.47
C GLY A 178 21.63 -21.32 -11.23
N GLY A 179 21.95 -20.03 -11.17
CA GLY A 179 21.50 -19.13 -10.12
C GLY A 179 19.99 -18.93 -10.10
N ALA A 180 19.39 -18.73 -11.29
CA ALA A 180 17.95 -18.55 -11.44
C ALA A 180 17.14 -19.80 -11.04
N VAL A 181 17.59 -21.00 -11.39
CA VAL A 181 16.92 -22.27 -11.03
C VAL A 181 16.99 -22.52 -9.52
N MET A 182 18.13 -22.25 -8.87
CA MET A 182 18.28 -22.42 -7.43
C MET A 182 17.42 -21.42 -6.65
N MET A 183 17.42 -20.14 -7.05
CA MET A 183 16.55 -19.12 -6.48
C MET A 183 15.07 -19.43 -6.71
N GLY A 184 14.70 -19.87 -7.92
CA GLY A 184 13.33 -20.28 -8.26
C GLY A 184 12.85 -21.49 -7.44
N THR A 185 13.73 -22.46 -7.16
CA THR A 185 13.41 -23.63 -6.31
C THR A 185 13.18 -23.20 -4.87
N GLN A 186 14.05 -22.36 -4.31
CA GLN A 186 13.90 -21.84 -2.95
C GLN A 186 12.64 -20.97 -2.82
N ALA A 187 12.36 -20.12 -3.82
CA ALA A 187 11.15 -19.32 -3.93
C ALA A 187 9.89 -20.20 -3.98
N ALA A 188 9.88 -21.26 -4.79
CA ALA A 188 8.75 -22.18 -4.89
C ALA A 188 8.49 -22.95 -3.58
N LEU A 189 9.56 -23.38 -2.89
CA LEU A 189 9.43 -24.04 -1.59
C LEU A 189 8.85 -23.11 -0.52
N MET A 190 9.31 -21.86 -0.48
CA MET A 190 8.78 -20.86 0.44
C MET A 190 7.37 -20.39 0.04
N GLY A 191 7.08 -20.27 -1.25
CA GLY A 191 5.74 -19.96 -1.77
C GLY A 191 4.72 -21.03 -1.37
N LYS A 192 5.10 -22.31 -1.42
CA LYS A 192 4.26 -23.41 -0.91
C LYS A 192 3.99 -23.30 0.59
N GLN A 193 4.96 -22.83 1.38
CA GLN A 193 4.78 -22.59 2.81
C GLN A 193 3.85 -21.40 3.08
N LEU A 194 3.79 -20.43 2.16
CA LEU A 194 2.91 -19.26 2.23
C LEU A 194 1.55 -19.49 1.55
N SER A 195 1.32 -20.67 0.98
CA SER A 195 0.07 -21.02 0.31
C SER A 195 -1.07 -21.19 1.29
N TYR A 196 -2.24 -20.70 0.90
CA TYR A 196 -3.45 -20.87 1.70
C TYR A 196 -4.05 -22.26 1.52
N SER A 197 -4.64 -22.77 2.60
CA SER A 197 -5.41 -24.01 2.53
C SER A 197 -6.65 -23.82 1.64
N ARG A 198 -7.14 -24.91 1.04
CA ARG A 198 -8.37 -24.89 0.22
C ARG A 198 -9.58 -24.33 0.97
N ASN A 199 -9.65 -24.53 2.29
CA ASN A 199 -10.74 -23.99 3.11
C ASN A 199 -10.64 -22.46 3.24
N GLN A 200 -9.43 -21.92 3.43
CA GLN A 200 -9.19 -20.48 3.49
C GLN A 200 -9.51 -19.80 2.15
N GLU A 201 -9.12 -20.42 1.04
CA GLU A 201 -9.46 -19.91 -0.29
C GLU A 201 -10.98 -19.87 -0.52
N ARG A 202 -11.71 -20.96 -0.20
CA ARG A 202 -13.18 -20.99 -0.29
C ARG A 202 -13.85 -19.96 0.62
N GLU A 203 -13.30 -19.73 1.81
CA GLU A 203 -13.79 -18.72 2.74
C GLU A 203 -13.55 -17.30 2.19
N ALA A 204 -12.35 -17.04 1.64
CA ALA A 204 -12.00 -15.77 1.03
C ALA A 204 -12.85 -15.46 -0.21
N ASP A 205 -13.07 -16.43 -1.10
CA ASP A 205 -13.95 -16.30 -2.26
C ASP A 205 -15.36 -15.87 -1.82
N ARG A 206 -15.92 -16.59 -0.83
CA ARG A 206 -17.29 -16.36 -0.34
C ARG A 206 -17.45 -14.99 0.32
N ILE A 207 -16.52 -14.62 1.19
CA ILE A 207 -16.59 -13.36 1.95
C ILE A 207 -16.22 -12.17 1.05
N GLY A 208 -15.24 -12.34 0.16
CA GLY A 208 -14.86 -11.34 -0.82
C GLY A 208 -16.02 -10.96 -1.73
N MET A 209 -16.81 -11.94 -2.21
CA MET A 209 -18.03 -11.66 -2.96
C MET A 209 -19.07 -10.87 -2.17
N GLN A 210 -19.20 -11.11 -0.86
CA GLN A 210 -20.10 -10.34 0.01
C GLN A 210 -19.64 -8.87 0.11
N PHE A 211 -18.33 -8.65 0.26
CA PHE A 211 -17.77 -7.30 0.28
C PHE A 211 -17.94 -6.58 -1.06
N MET A 212 -17.71 -7.26 -2.18
CA MET A 212 -17.96 -6.72 -3.52
C MET A 212 -19.42 -6.30 -3.68
N TYR A 213 -20.36 -7.19 -3.32
CA TYR A 213 -21.79 -6.93 -3.42
C TYR A 213 -22.19 -5.70 -2.58
N GLY A 214 -21.75 -5.64 -1.32
CA GLY A 214 -22.03 -4.48 -0.45
C GLY A 214 -21.44 -3.17 -0.98
N ALA A 215 -20.31 -3.25 -1.68
CA ALA A 215 -19.66 -2.09 -2.30
C ALA A 215 -20.25 -1.71 -3.68
N GLY A 216 -21.26 -2.45 -4.16
CA GLY A 216 -21.95 -2.20 -5.42
C GLY A 216 -21.21 -2.73 -6.67
N TYR A 217 -20.26 -3.66 -6.51
CA TYR A 217 -19.58 -4.34 -7.61
C TYR A 217 -20.27 -5.67 -7.94
N ASN A 218 -20.20 -6.11 -9.21
CA ASN A 218 -20.78 -7.38 -9.63
C ASN A 218 -20.00 -8.60 -9.05
N PRO A 219 -20.59 -9.42 -8.16
CA PRO A 219 -19.91 -10.58 -7.57
C PRO A 219 -19.53 -11.66 -8.59
N GLU A 220 -20.21 -11.72 -9.74
CA GLU A 220 -19.88 -12.64 -10.83
C GLU A 220 -18.48 -12.37 -11.40
N SER A 221 -18.01 -11.12 -11.32
CA SER A 221 -16.71 -10.73 -11.88
C SER A 221 -15.51 -11.35 -11.16
N MET A 222 -15.67 -11.84 -9.93
CA MET A 222 -14.62 -12.66 -9.30
C MET A 222 -14.43 -13.98 -10.06
N ALA A 223 -15.52 -14.62 -10.49
CA ALA A 223 -15.45 -15.83 -11.30
C ALA A 223 -14.98 -15.55 -12.74
N ASP A 224 -15.36 -14.40 -13.31
CA ASP A 224 -14.86 -13.95 -14.62
C ASP A 224 -13.34 -13.76 -14.59
N PHE A 225 -12.81 -13.20 -13.49
CA PHE A 225 -11.38 -13.02 -13.32
C PHE A 225 -10.63 -14.36 -13.18
N PHE A 226 -11.20 -15.36 -12.48
CA PHE A 226 -10.63 -16.72 -12.46
C PHE A 226 -10.50 -17.32 -13.86
N GLU A 227 -11.49 -17.07 -14.73
CA GLU A 227 -11.40 -17.48 -16.13
C GLU A 227 -10.34 -16.70 -16.90
N THR A 228 -10.22 -15.38 -16.66
CA THR A 228 -9.15 -14.54 -17.22
C THR A 228 -7.77 -15.10 -16.85
N MET A 229 -7.56 -15.47 -15.58
CA MET A 229 -6.31 -16.10 -15.12
C MET A 229 -6.07 -17.49 -15.71
N HIS A 230 -7.11 -18.32 -15.81
CA HIS A 230 -6.98 -19.65 -16.40
C HIS A 230 -6.53 -19.56 -17.87
N ARG A 231 -7.11 -18.63 -18.63
CA ARG A 231 -6.77 -18.39 -20.04
C ARG A 231 -5.35 -17.84 -20.21
N SER A 232 -4.90 -16.92 -19.37
CA SER A 232 -3.53 -16.38 -19.46
C SER A 232 -2.48 -17.45 -19.15
N THR A 233 -2.74 -18.32 -18.17
CA THR A 233 -1.84 -19.41 -17.76
C THR A 233 -1.77 -20.53 -18.79
N SER A 234 -2.89 -20.87 -19.44
CA SER A 234 -2.94 -21.89 -20.51
C SER A 234 -2.08 -21.57 -21.76
N ARG A 235 -1.64 -20.32 -21.90
CA ARG A 235 -0.82 -19.83 -23.03
C ARG A 235 0.67 -19.74 -22.71
N LEU A 236 1.06 -19.96 -21.45
CA LEU A 236 2.43 -19.83 -20.96
C LEU A 236 2.89 -21.15 -20.31
N SER A 237 4.15 -21.54 -20.51
CA SER A 237 4.74 -22.74 -19.90
C SER A 237 5.09 -22.57 -18.41
N PHE A 238 4.77 -21.42 -17.81
CA PHE A 238 5.08 -21.07 -16.42
C PHE A 238 3.79 -20.72 -15.66
N LEU A 239 3.66 -21.20 -14.42
CA LEU A 239 2.54 -20.90 -13.53
C LEU A 239 2.73 -19.50 -12.92
N PRO A 240 1.77 -18.56 -13.03
CA PRO A 240 1.87 -17.26 -12.38
C PRO A 240 2.08 -17.39 -10.87
N ASP A 241 2.81 -16.46 -10.26
CA ASP A 241 3.10 -16.47 -8.82
C ASP A 241 1.83 -16.50 -7.96
N PHE A 242 0.73 -15.92 -8.43
CA PHE A 242 -0.59 -16.01 -7.79
C PHE A 242 -1.06 -17.46 -7.57
N TRP A 243 -0.74 -18.39 -8.47
CA TRP A 243 -1.09 -19.82 -8.32
C TRP A 243 -0.29 -20.54 -7.25
N LEU A 244 0.92 -20.05 -6.93
CA LEU A 244 1.76 -20.63 -5.90
C LEU A 244 1.18 -20.34 -4.50
N THR A 245 0.54 -19.18 -4.33
CA THR A 245 -0.07 -18.75 -3.06
C THR A 245 -1.58 -19.03 -2.99
N HIS A 246 -2.29 -18.89 -4.12
CA HIS A 246 -3.74 -19.07 -4.28
C HIS A 246 -4.07 -20.12 -5.37
N PRO A 247 -4.02 -21.42 -5.05
CA PRO A 247 -4.23 -22.47 -6.05
C PRO A 247 -5.66 -22.44 -6.59
N LEU A 248 -5.84 -21.96 -7.83
CA LEU A 248 -7.12 -21.97 -8.52
C LEU A 248 -7.48 -23.40 -8.95
N THR A 249 -8.70 -23.84 -8.70
CA THR A 249 -9.18 -25.16 -9.13
C THR A 249 -10.45 -25.00 -9.95
N THR A 250 -10.75 -25.97 -10.81
CA THR A 250 -12.02 -26.01 -11.54
C THR A 250 -13.22 -26.01 -10.59
N GLU A 251 -13.06 -26.64 -9.42
CA GLU A 251 -14.00 -26.62 -8.29
C GLU A 251 -14.22 -25.19 -7.76
N ARG A 252 -13.16 -24.43 -7.46
CA ARG A 252 -13.31 -23.03 -7.00
C ARG A 252 -14.00 -22.15 -8.03
N MET A 253 -13.66 -22.29 -9.32
CA MET A 253 -14.30 -21.52 -10.38
C MET A 253 -15.79 -21.86 -10.51
N SER A 254 -16.17 -23.14 -10.43
CA SER A 254 -17.58 -23.55 -10.50
C SER A 254 -18.35 -23.11 -9.27
N GLU A 255 -17.78 -23.25 -8.07
CA GLU A 255 -18.39 -22.78 -6.83
C GLU A 255 -18.55 -21.25 -6.82
N ALA A 256 -17.55 -20.50 -7.29
CA ALA A 256 -17.63 -19.05 -7.40
C ALA A 256 -18.82 -18.62 -8.28
N ARG A 257 -19.01 -19.24 -9.45
CA ARG A 257 -20.18 -18.98 -10.30
C ARG A 257 -21.49 -19.34 -9.62
N LEU A 258 -21.56 -20.50 -8.96
CA LEU A 258 -22.76 -20.92 -8.24
C LEU A 258 -23.13 -19.96 -7.11
N ARG A 259 -22.15 -19.41 -6.39
CA ARG A 259 -22.36 -18.42 -5.33
C ARG A 259 -22.74 -17.07 -5.89
N ALA A 260 -22.11 -16.61 -6.97
CA ALA A 260 -22.47 -15.36 -7.63
C ALA A 260 -23.98 -15.32 -7.99
N ASN A 261 -24.53 -16.45 -8.46
CA ASN A 261 -25.96 -16.60 -8.77
C ASN A 261 -26.90 -16.48 -7.55
N GLN A 262 -26.39 -16.50 -6.33
CA GLN A 262 -27.17 -16.31 -5.10
C GLN A 262 -27.36 -14.83 -4.75
N PHE A 263 -26.57 -13.94 -5.35
CA PHE A 263 -26.72 -12.50 -5.16
C PHE A 263 -27.74 -11.94 -6.16
N PRO A 264 -28.51 -10.90 -5.76
CA PRO A 264 -29.26 -10.11 -6.71
C PRO A 264 -28.34 -9.56 -7.80
N ARG A 265 -28.81 -9.55 -9.05
CA ARG A 265 -28.01 -9.09 -10.19
C ARG A 265 -27.61 -7.63 -10.00
N VAL A 266 -26.31 -7.39 -9.90
CA VAL A 266 -25.71 -6.06 -10.00
C VAL A 266 -25.25 -5.91 -11.46
N PRO A 267 -25.75 -4.93 -12.23
CA PRO A 267 -25.21 -4.69 -13.55
C PRO A 267 -23.73 -4.34 -13.42
N TYR A 268 -22.90 -4.76 -14.37
CA TYR A 268 -21.51 -4.33 -14.42
C TYR A 268 -21.43 -2.81 -14.30
N SER A 269 -20.42 -2.32 -13.57
CA SER A 269 -20.15 -0.89 -13.48
C SER A 269 -20.30 -0.24 -14.86
N HIS A 270 -21.11 0.81 -14.94
CA HIS A 270 -21.40 1.51 -16.20
C HIS A 270 -20.18 2.21 -16.80
N ASP A 271 -19.03 2.15 -16.11
CA ASP A 271 -17.82 2.88 -16.46
C ASP A 271 -16.73 2.00 -17.09
N GLN A 272 -17.14 1.16 -18.05
CA GLN A 272 -16.19 0.37 -18.85
C GLN A 272 -15.19 1.28 -19.58
N GLN A 273 -15.62 2.49 -19.98
CA GLN A 273 -14.75 3.44 -20.66
C GLN A 273 -13.65 3.98 -19.74
N GLU A 274 -13.95 4.31 -18.49
CA GLU A 274 -12.92 4.70 -17.52
C GLU A 274 -11.99 3.53 -17.21
N PHE A 275 -12.51 2.30 -17.07
CA PHE A 275 -11.65 1.14 -16.85
C PHE A 275 -10.68 0.91 -18.02
N GLU A 276 -11.12 1.06 -19.28
CA GLU A 276 -10.21 1.00 -20.42
C GLU A 276 -9.15 2.11 -20.36
N THR A 277 -9.50 3.32 -19.93
CA THR A 277 -8.53 4.41 -19.71
C THR A 277 -7.49 4.01 -18.66
N ILE A 278 -7.92 3.53 -17.50
CA ILE A 278 -7.06 3.04 -16.42
C ILE A 278 -6.15 1.91 -16.91
N LYS A 279 -6.71 0.93 -17.63
CA LYS A 279 -6.01 -0.23 -18.15
C LYS A 279 -4.89 0.16 -19.12
N TRP A 280 -5.20 0.97 -20.14
CA TRP A 280 -4.21 1.35 -21.15
C TRP A 280 -3.21 2.38 -20.62
N TYR A 281 -3.63 3.29 -19.73
CA TYR A 281 -2.70 4.15 -19.02
C TYR A 281 -1.72 3.33 -18.17
N THR A 282 -2.23 2.37 -17.39
CA THR A 282 -1.42 1.41 -16.62
C THR A 282 -0.42 0.68 -17.51
N ALA A 283 -0.87 0.16 -18.66
CA ALA A 283 -0.01 -0.54 -19.60
C ALA A 283 1.15 0.35 -20.09
N VAL A 284 0.91 1.64 -20.34
CA VAL A 284 1.94 2.59 -20.76
C VAL A 284 2.91 2.92 -19.63
N VAL A 285 2.43 3.31 -18.45
CA VAL A 285 3.32 3.70 -17.33
C VAL A 285 4.11 2.51 -16.77
N SER A 286 3.61 1.29 -16.98
CA SER A 286 4.27 0.03 -16.59
C SER A 286 5.12 -0.64 -17.68
N ASP A 287 5.26 -0.04 -18.86
CA ASP A 287 6.02 -0.59 -20.01
C ASP A 287 5.51 -1.95 -20.51
N GLN A 288 4.19 -2.19 -20.44
CA GLN A 288 3.52 -3.44 -20.82
C GLN A 288 2.82 -3.36 -22.19
N THR A 289 3.08 -2.32 -22.97
CA THR A 289 2.54 -2.15 -24.32
C THR A 289 3.57 -1.49 -25.23
N ASN A 290 3.28 -1.42 -26.52
CA ASN A 290 4.13 -0.83 -27.54
C ASN A 290 3.35 0.14 -28.43
N GLU A 291 4.08 0.98 -29.15
CA GLU A 291 3.50 2.00 -30.03
C GLU A 291 2.51 1.42 -31.04
N ARG A 292 2.80 0.26 -31.63
CA ARG A 292 1.96 -0.35 -32.68
C ARG A 292 0.59 -0.75 -32.13
N GLU A 293 0.55 -1.36 -30.95
CA GLU A 293 -0.71 -1.69 -30.28
C GLU A 293 -1.55 -0.44 -29.99
N LEU A 294 -0.91 0.59 -29.44
CA LEU A 294 -1.56 1.85 -29.12
C LEU A 294 -2.07 2.59 -30.36
N GLN A 295 -1.33 2.56 -31.47
CA GLN A 295 -1.78 3.12 -32.75
C GLN A 295 -3.03 2.41 -33.27
N VAL A 296 -3.10 1.07 -33.17
CA VAL A 296 -4.29 0.31 -33.58
C VAL A 296 -5.51 0.69 -32.73
N LEU A 297 -5.32 0.91 -31.42
CA LEU A 297 -6.39 1.36 -30.54
C LEU A 297 -6.82 2.80 -30.85
N ALA A 298 -5.87 3.71 -31.06
CA ALA A 298 -6.11 5.10 -31.40
C ALA A 298 -6.86 5.25 -32.74
N GLN A 299 -6.54 4.41 -33.73
CA GLN A 299 -7.24 4.38 -35.04
C GLN A 299 -8.73 4.07 -34.92
N ARG A 300 -9.14 3.37 -33.86
CA ARG A 300 -10.56 3.09 -33.60
C ARG A 300 -11.28 4.27 -32.95
N ASN A 301 -10.61 5.42 -32.81
CA ASN A 301 -11.12 6.64 -32.18
C ASN A 301 -11.60 6.45 -30.73
N TYR A 302 -10.93 5.55 -29.99
CA TYR A 302 -11.21 5.32 -28.57
C TYR A 302 -10.40 6.28 -27.70
N PHE A 303 -11.08 6.99 -26.79
CA PHE A 303 -10.44 7.94 -25.85
C PHE A 303 -9.24 7.31 -25.13
N ALA A 304 -9.43 6.13 -24.52
CA ALA A 304 -8.39 5.41 -23.79
C ALA A 304 -7.14 5.14 -24.64
N GLY A 305 -7.30 4.65 -25.87
CA GLY A 305 -6.19 4.35 -26.78
C GLY A 305 -5.43 5.59 -27.24
N ILE A 306 -6.16 6.66 -27.58
CA ILE A 306 -5.55 7.93 -27.99
C ILE A 306 -4.79 8.58 -26.81
N LEU A 307 -5.39 8.58 -25.62
CA LEU A 307 -4.78 9.15 -24.42
C LEU A 307 -3.54 8.35 -24.01
N ALA A 308 -3.61 7.02 -24.04
CA ALA A 308 -2.47 6.15 -23.77
C ALA A 308 -1.34 6.36 -24.80
N LEU A 309 -1.66 6.52 -26.09
CA LEU A 309 -0.66 6.84 -27.11
C LEU A 309 -0.01 8.22 -26.87
N SER A 310 -0.78 9.21 -26.41
CA SER A 310 -0.23 10.50 -25.99
C SER A 310 0.75 10.35 -24.83
N GLU A 311 0.40 9.60 -23.79
CA GLU A 311 1.27 9.32 -22.65
C GLU A 311 2.53 8.56 -23.10
N PHE A 312 2.39 7.62 -24.02
CA PHE A 312 3.51 6.86 -24.57
C PHE A 312 4.52 7.79 -25.24
N TYR A 313 4.09 8.68 -26.13
CA TYR A 313 4.99 9.66 -26.76
C TYR A 313 5.60 10.63 -25.75
N LEU A 314 4.83 11.05 -24.73
CA LEU A 314 5.33 11.90 -23.66
C LEU A 314 6.48 11.23 -22.90
N LYS A 315 6.34 9.96 -22.51
CA LYS A 315 7.40 9.18 -21.85
C LYS A 315 8.67 9.05 -22.70
N GLN A 316 8.53 9.01 -24.02
CA GLN A 316 9.67 8.98 -24.95
C GLN A 316 10.31 10.37 -25.17
N GLY A 317 9.74 11.43 -24.59
CA GLY A 317 10.18 12.82 -24.81
C GLY A 317 9.72 13.40 -26.15
N ASP A 318 8.85 12.72 -26.89
CA ASP A 318 8.28 13.22 -28.13
C ASP A 318 7.03 14.07 -27.86
N TYR A 319 7.29 15.28 -27.38
CA TYR A 319 6.25 16.22 -27.01
C TYR A 319 5.36 16.66 -28.18
N ASN A 320 5.85 16.57 -29.42
CA ASN A 320 5.09 16.97 -30.60
C ASN A 320 4.01 15.93 -30.91
N ASN A 321 4.41 14.66 -31.02
CA ASN A 321 3.45 13.58 -31.24
C ASN A 321 2.51 13.39 -30.04
N ALA A 322 3.02 13.54 -28.81
CA ALA A 322 2.19 13.57 -27.61
C ALA A 322 1.09 14.64 -27.71
N GLN A 323 1.44 15.88 -28.07
CA GLN A 323 0.47 16.96 -28.22
C GLN A 323 -0.57 16.69 -29.32
N ILE A 324 -0.16 16.08 -30.44
CA ILE A 324 -1.07 15.72 -31.53
C ILE A 324 -2.14 14.73 -31.02
N GLN A 325 -1.71 13.67 -30.35
CA GLN A 325 -2.65 12.66 -29.81
C GLN A 325 -3.52 13.25 -28.70
N LEU A 326 -2.95 14.05 -27.80
CA LEU A 326 -3.72 14.70 -26.74
C LEU A 326 -4.80 15.64 -27.30
N ASN A 327 -4.52 16.36 -28.38
CA ASN A 327 -5.50 17.20 -29.05
C ASN A 327 -6.66 16.38 -29.64
N LEU A 328 -6.41 15.15 -30.08
CA LEU A 328 -7.46 14.22 -30.50
C LEU A 328 -8.27 13.73 -29.29
N ALA A 329 -7.61 13.35 -28.18
CA ALA A 329 -8.29 12.92 -26.96
C ALA A 329 -9.21 14.02 -26.39
N LYS A 330 -8.76 15.29 -26.41
CA LYS A 330 -9.53 16.47 -25.99
C LYS A 330 -10.82 16.67 -26.78
N LYS A 331 -10.88 16.26 -28.06
CA LYS A 331 -12.12 16.34 -28.86
C LYS A 331 -13.18 15.35 -28.38
N ILE A 332 -12.77 14.27 -27.70
CA ILE A 332 -13.68 13.26 -27.18
C ILE A 332 -14.06 13.59 -25.73
N ASN A 333 -13.05 13.80 -24.86
CA ASN A 333 -13.27 14.15 -23.46
C ASN A 333 -12.16 15.08 -22.96
N ALA A 334 -12.40 16.39 -23.03
CA ALA A 334 -11.47 17.41 -22.56
C ALA A 334 -11.41 17.52 -21.02
N GLU A 335 -12.47 17.10 -20.33
CA GLU A 335 -12.64 17.32 -18.89
C GLU A 335 -11.98 16.24 -18.02
N HIS A 336 -11.51 15.17 -18.63
CA HIS A 336 -10.82 14.08 -17.93
C HIS A 336 -9.53 14.56 -17.26
N ALA A 337 -9.28 14.15 -16.02
CA ALA A 337 -8.13 14.61 -15.24
C ALA A 337 -6.77 14.32 -15.91
N LEU A 338 -6.60 13.11 -16.47
CA LEU A 338 -5.39 12.77 -17.25
C LEU A 338 -5.13 13.71 -18.41
N THR A 339 -6.17 14.25 -19.07
CA THR A 339 -5.98 15.19 -20.17
C THR A 339 -5.29 16.47 -19.70
N THR A 340 -5.65 16.97 -18.51
CA THR A 340 -4.96 18.10 -17.88
C THR A 340 -3.57 17.73 -17.42
N LEU A 341 -3.39 16.56 -16.78
CA LEU A 341 -2.09 16.09 -16.28
C LEU A 341 -1.08 15.95 -17.43
N ILE A 342 -1.44 15.20 -18.48
CA ILE A 342 -0.59 14.99 -19.66
C ILE A 342 -0.29 16.31 -20.38
N GLN A 343 -1.27 17.21 -20.53
CA GLN A 343 -1.01 18.53 -21.13
C GLN A 343 0.01 19.33 -20.31
N THR A 344 -0.10 19.26 -18.99
CA THR A 344 0.81 19.94 -18.08
C THR A 344 2.22 19.37 -18.20
N ASP A 345 2.35 18.04 -18.28
CA ASP A 345 3.64 17.37 -18.44
C ASP A 345 4.29 17.62 -19.79
N ILE A 346 3.52 17.68 -20.89
CA ILE A 346 4.02 18.11 -22.20
C ILE A 346 4.64 19.52 -22.09
N TYR A 347 3.94 20.46 -21.46
CA TYR A 347 4.45 21.82 -21.29
C TYR A 347 5.67 21.89 -20.37
N LEU A 348 5.67 21.15 -19.25
CA LEU A 348 6.82 21.06 -18.36
C LEU A 348 8.04 20.45 -19.04
N GLY A 349 7.85 19.41 -19.86
CA GLY A 349 8.90 18.78 -20.67
C GLY A 349 9.49 19.71 -21.73
N GLN A 350 8.67 20.63 -22.26
CA GLN A 350 9.10 21.71 -23.16
C GLN A 350 9.62 22.97 -22.44
N ASN A 351 9.77 22.94 -21.12
CA ASN A 351 10.14 24.09 -20.28
C ASN A 351 9.17 25.30 -20.37
N LYS A 352 7.91 25.07 -20.77
CA LYS A 352 6.82 26.05 -20.85
C LYS A 352 6.04 26.11 -19.54
N VAL A 353 6.71 26.55 -18.47
CA VAL A 353 6.20 26.48 -17.09
C VAL A 353 4.96 27.35 -16.88
N ASN A 354 4.85 28.49 -17.59
CA ASN A 354 3.69 29.37 -17.45
C ASN A 354 2.44 28.76 -18.09
N GLU A 355 2.57 28.13 -19.25
CA GLU A 355 1.50 27.42 -19.95
C GLU A 355 1.04 26.20 -19.15
N ALA A 356 1.99 25.46 -18.54
CA ALA A 356 1.71 24.39 -17.60
C ALA A 356 0.85 24.90 -16.42
N TYR A 357 1.22 26.04 -15.82
CA TYR A 357 0.45 26.66 -14.74
C TYR A 357 -0.97 27.03 -15.17
N GLN A 358 -1.13 27.72 -16.29
CA GLN A 358 -2.46 28.15 -16.78
C GLN A 358 -3.36 26.95 -17.11
N THR A 359 -2.76 25.84 -17.57
CA THR A 359 -3.48 24.60 -17.87
C THR A 359 -4.10 23.96 -16.64
N ILE A 360 -3.34 23.88 -15.53
CA ILE A 360 -3.75 23.06 -14.38
C ILE A 360 -4.46 23.85 -13.27
N ILE A 361 -4.17 25.14 -13.13
CA ILE A 361 -4.62 25.93 -11.98
C ILE A 361 -6.15 25.99 -11.85
N SER A 362 -6.87 26.17 -12.96
CA SER A 362 -8.33 26.25 -12.95
C SER A 362 -8.94 24.90 -12.54
N LYS A 363 -8.45 23.80 -13.12
CA LYS A 363 -8.92 22.44 -12.83
C LYS A 363 -8.66 22.05 -11.37
N GLN A 364 -7.45 22.31 -10.86
CA GLN A 364 -7.11 22.02 -9.47
C GLN A 364 -7.95 22.86 -8.48
N ARG A 365 -8.28 24.11 -8.80
CA ARG A 365 -9.14 24.95 -7.94
C ARG A 365 -10.57 24.43 -7.81
N VAL A 366 -11.11 23.83 -8.87
CA VAL A 366 -12.47 23.25 -8.85
C VAL A 366 -12.49 21.80 -8.35
N THR A 367 -11.33 21.14 -8.26
CA THR A 367 -11.15 19.78 -7.72
C THR A 367 -10.02 19.72 -6.69
N PRO A 368 -10.09 20.50 -5.60
CA PRO A 368 -9.00 20.62 -4.62
C PRO A 368 -8.69 19.32 -3.86
N GLU A 369 -9.61 18.36 -3.87
CA GLU A 369 -9.47 17.00 -3.32
C GLU A 369 -8.67 16.06 -4.21
N ASN A 370 -8.49 16.38 -5.50
CA ASN A 370 -7.73 15.54 -6.42
C ASN A 370 -6.22 15.66 -6.11
N ARG A 371 -5.64 14.57 -5.60
CA ARG A 371 -4.23 14.51 -5.17
C ARG A 371 -3.29 14.67 -6.36
N ALA A 372 -3.56 13.97 -7.46
CA ALA A 372 -2.73 14.02 -8.66
C ALA A 372 -2.62 15.44 -9.25
N LEU A 373 -3.75 16.14 -9.39
CA LEU A 373 -3.75 17.53 -9.87
C LEU A 373 -3.03 18.47 -8.90
N SER A 374 -3.21 18.25 -7.59
CA SER A 374 -2.55 19.07 -6.56
C SER A 374 -1.04 18.86 -6.54
N TYR A 375 -0.56 17.62 -6.68
CA TYR A 375 0.86 17.30 -6.75
C TYR A 375 1.50 17.81 -8.04
N LYS A 376 0.81 17.67 -9.17
CA LYS A 376 1.28 18.22 -10.44
C LYS A 376 1.35 19.74 -10.40
N LEU A 377 0.37 20.43 -9.80
CA LEU A 377 0.43 21.89 -9.60
C LEU A 377 1.55 22.27 -8.61
N ALA A 378 1.82 21.47 -7.57
CA ALA A 378 2.95 21.70 -6.67
C ALA A 378 4.29 21.58 -7.42
N GLU A 379 4.45 20.62 -8.33
CA GLU A 379 5.61 20.53 -9.23
C GLU A 379 5.75 21.81 -10.08
N VAL A 380 4.65 22.29 -10.67
CA VAL A 380 4.64 23.55 -11.42
C VAL A 380 5.10 24.72 -10.55
N TYR A 381 4.61 24.84 -9.31
CA TYR A 381 5.04 25.89 -8.39
C TYR A 381 6.52 25.79 -8.00
N ILE A 382 7.03 24.56 -7.80
CA ILE A 382 8.48 24.32 -7.60
C ILE A 382 9.27 24.85 -8.80
N ARG A 383 8.84 24.56 -10.03
CA ARG A 383 9.51 25.09 -11.24
C ARG A 383 9.37 26.61 -11.42
N GLN A 384 8.32 27.22 -10.86
CA GLN A 384 8.16 28.68 -10.78
C GLN A 384 8.93 29.32 -9.61
N ASN A 385 9.68 28.55 -8.83
CA ASN A 385 10.38 29.02 -7.61
C ASN A 385 9.41 29.61 -6.56
N LYS A 386 8.24 28.98 -6.42
CA LYS A 386 7.17 29.31 -5.46
C LYS A 386 7.01 28.18 -4.41
N PRO A 387 7.99 28.01 -3.50
CA PRO A 387 8.02 26.85 -2.61
C PRO A 387 6.91 26.83 -1.56
N LYS A 388 6.44 28.00 -1.09
CA LYS A 388 5.41 28.09 -0.05
C LYS A 388 4.05 27.61 -0.55
N GLU A 389 3.72 27.96 -1.80
CA GLU A 389 2.49 27.52 -2.47
C GLU A 389 2.50 26.01 -2.72
N ALA A 390 3.65 25.46 -3.13
CA ALA A 390 3.83 24.01 -3.27
C ALA A 390 3.67 23.29 -1.92
N GLU A 391 4.32 23.79 -0.85
CA GLU A 391 4.23 23.24 0.50
C GLU A 391 2.79 23.23 1.02
N GLN A 392 2.04 24.33 0.84
CA GLN A 392 0.65 24.43 1.27
C GLN A 392 -0.27 23.43 0.57
N LEU A 393 -0.03 23.15 -0.71
CA LEU A 393 -0.81 22.15 -1.46
C LEU A 393 -0.51 20.74 -0.96
N VAL A 394 0.77 20.38 -0.85
CA VAL A 394 1.19 19.00 -0.54
C VAL A 394 0.85 18.62 0.90
N ASN A 395 1.03 19.53 1.86
CA ASN A 395 0.74 19.26 3.27
C ASN A 395 -0.71 18.81 3.53
N ARG A 396 -1.68 19.22 2.69
CA ARG A 396 -3.10 18.79 2.83
C ARG A 396 -3.29 17.28 2.70
N PHE A 397 -2.42 16.63 1.93
CA PHE A 397 -2.47 15.19 1.67
C PHE A 397 -1.55 14.43 2.63
N ILE A 398 -0.35 14.94 2.88
CA ILE A 398 0.62 14.33 3.80
C ILE A 398 0.08 14.22 5.24
N PHE A 399 -0.72 15.18 5.71
CA PHE A 399 -1.34 15.07 7.03
C PHE A 399 -2.37 13.93 7.14
N LYS A 400 -2.94 13.48 6.02
CA LYS A 400 -3.89 12.35 5.97
C LYS A 400 -3.19 11.02 5.71
N ASN A 401 -2.08 11.04 4.99
CA ASN A 401 -1.27 9.88 4.67
C ASN A 401 0.22 10.25 4.76
N ASP A 402 0.82 9.97 5.91
CA ASP A 402 2.23 10.26 6.18
C ASP A 402 3.18 9.29 5.48
N ARG A 403 2.66 8.28 4.76
CA ARG A 403 3.44 7.28 4.00
C ARG A 403 3.60 7.62 2.52
N ASP A 404 3.00 8.72 2.06
CA ASP A 404 3.05 9.18 0.67
C ASP A 404 4.43 9.72 0.31
N ILE A 405 5.23 8.88 -0.35
CA ILE A 405 6.61 9.17 -0.73
C ILE A 405 6.68 10.35 -1.71
N THR A 406 5.77 10.42 -2.69
CA THR A 406 5.73 11.49 -3.70
C THR A 406 5.50 12.85 -3.05
N GLY A 407 4.58 12.93 -2.08
CA GLY A 407 4.37 14.16 -1.33
C GLY A 407 5.61 14.59 -0.53
N TRP A 408 6.28 13.67 0.16
CA TRP A 408 7.53 13.99 0.87
C TRP A 408 8.66 14.46 -0.07
N GLN A 409 8.76 13.87 -1.27
CA GLN A 409 9.71 14.31 -2.29
C GLN A 409 9.42 15.74 -2.75
N LEU A 410 8.16 16.09 -3.02
CA LEU A 410 7.76 17.44 -3.38
C LEU A 410 8.06 18.44 -2.25
N LEU A 411 7.77 18.08 -1.00
CA LEU A 411 8.12 18.91 0.16
C LEU A 411 9.64 19.08 0.31
N GLN A 412 10.43 18.05 0.05
CA GLN A 412 11.89 18.15 0.06
C GLN A 412 12.40 19.11 -1.01
N GLN A 413 11.86 19.03 -2.23
CA GLN A 413 12.21 19.93 -3.33
C GLN A 413 11.81 21.38 -3.04
N ALA A 414 10.57 21.60 -2.57
CA ALA A 414 10.09 22.91 -2.17
C ALA A 414 10.94 23.52 -1.04
N ALA A 415 11.23 22.75 0.02
CA ALA A 415 12.09 23.21 1.10
C ALA A 415 13.48 23.59 0.60
N ASN A 416 14.04 22.88 -0.39
CA ASN A 416 15.33 23.22 -0.95
C ASN A 416 15.33 24.55 -1.74
N LEU A 417 14.18 25.00 -2.23
CA LEU A 417 14.06 26.28 -2.94
C LEU A 417 13.83 27.47 -2.00
N ASP A 418 13.32 27.26 -0.79
CA ASP A 418 13.05 28.35 0.16
C ASP A 418 14.33 28.89 0.83
N LYS A 419 15.11 29.66 0.05
CA LYS A 419 16.35 30.31 0.50
C LYS A 419 16.13 31.31 1.64
N THR A 420 14.89 31.76 1.86
CA THR A 420 14.56 32.76 2.89
C THR A 420 14.34 32.15 4.26
N ASN A 421 14.12 30.83 4.32
CA ASN A 421 13.84 30.15 5.58
C ASN A 421 15.15 29.80 6.31
N PRO A 422 15.38 30.31 7.54
CA PRO A 422 16.58 29.99 8.30
C PRO A 422 16.69 28.49 8.63
N MET A 423 15.56 27.76 8.63
CA MET A 423 15.50 26.32 8.86
C MET A 423 15.51 25.50 7.55
N ARG A 424 15.84 26.11 6.41
CA ARG A 424 15.89 25.46 5.09
C ARG A 424 16.59 24.09 5.13
N THR A 425 17.84 24.07 5.57
CA THR A 425 18.65 22.83 5.58
C THR A 425 18.04 21.77 6.49
N VAL A 426 17.52 22.18 7.66
CA VAL A 426 16.83 21.29 8.60
C VAL A 426 15.57 20.69 7.95
N ASN A 427 14.75 21.51 7.28
CA ASN A 427 13.54 21.04 6.62
C ASN A 427 13.84 20.10 5.44
N VAL A 428 14.87 20.38 4.64
CA VAL A 428 15.33 19.47 3.57
C VAL A 428 15.74 18.13 4.15
N LEU A 429 16.52 18.10 5.24
CA LEU A 429 16.96 16.86 5.86
C LEU A 429 15.80 16.08 6.50
N ARG A 430 14.82 16.77 7.09
CA ARG A 430 13.61 16.14 7.64
C ARG A 430 12.77 15.49 6.55
N ASN A 431 12.45 16.22 5.49
CA ASN A 431 11.67 15.67 4.38
C ASN A 431 12.42 14.54 3.68
N ARG A 432 13.73 14.67 3.48
CA ARG A 432 14.59 13.58 2.96
C ARG A 432 14.52 12.35 3.84
N ALA A 433 14.55 12.50 5.16
CA ALA A 433 14.48 11.37 6.07
C ALA A 433 13.14 10.63 5.93
N GLU A 434 12.02 11.33 5.76
CA GLU A 434 10.73 10.68 5.51
C GLU A 434 10.70 9.93 4.18
N VAL A 435 11.25 10.50 3.10
CA VAL A 435 11.40 9.81 1.81
C VAL A 435 12.21 8.52 1.98
N GLN A 436 13.40 8.62 2.60
CA GLN A 436 14.29 7.49 2.83
C GLN A 436 13.63 6.43 3.72
N TYR A 437 12.92 6.86 4.75
CA TYR A 437 12.27 5.95 5.68
C TYR A 437 11.20 5.13 4.98
N TRP A 438 10.26 5.79 4.30
CA TRP A 438 9.15 5.11 3.65
C TRP A 438 9.57 4.36 2.38
N SER A 439 10.70 4.72 1.76
CA SER A 439 11.33 3.91 0.70
C SER A 439 12.17 2.73 1.22
N GLY A 440 12.22 2.51 2.54
CA GLY A 440 12.93 1.43 3.20
C GLY A 440 14.44 1.62 3.42
N ASP A 441 14.99 2.77 3.10
CA ASP A 441 16.35 3.18 3.47
C ASP A 441 16.37 3.76 4.91
N GLU A 442 15.97 2.93 5.87
CA GLU A 442 15.79 3.33 7.28
C GLU A 442 17.11 3.85 7.91
N GLU A 443 18.25 3.32 7.49
CA GLU A 443 19.54 3.74 8.03
C GLU A 443 19.89 5.16 7.59
N ASN A 444 19.76 5.49 6.30
CA ASN A 444 20.05 6.85 5.85
C ASN A 444 18.99 7.83 6.33
N ALA A 445 17.74 7.41 6.52
CA ALA A 445 16.71 8.22 7.16
C ALA A 445 17.14 8.69 8.57
N ILE A 446 17.61 7.76 9.40
CA ILE A 446 18.12 8.06 10.75
C ILE A 446 19.35 8.99 10.68
N LYS A 447 20.29 8.76 9.75
CA LYS A 447 21.44 9.66 9.55
C LYS A 447 21.01 11.07 9.15
N SER A 448 20.02 11.20 8.27
CA SER A 448 19.44 12.48 7.86
C SER A 448 18.82 13.22 9.05
N LEU A 449 18.04 12.55 9.90
CA LEU A 449 17.48 13.17 11.11
C LEU A 449 18.53 13.53 12.15
N LEU A 450 19.55 12.70 12.38
CA LEU A 450 20.67 13.04 13.27
C LEU A 450 21.42 14.29 12.79
N HIS A 451 21.53 14.47 11.48
CA HIS A 451 22.09 15.71 10.92
C HIS A 451 21.14 16.89 11.14
N ALA A 452 19.84 16.73 10.87
CA ALA A 452 18.84 17.76 11.13
C ALA A 452 18.82 18.21 12.60
N GLN A 453 18.91 17.25 13.53
CA GLN A 453 18.95 17.48 14.97
C GLN A 453 20.14 18.37 15.37
N ARG A 454 21.33 18.09 14.83
CA ARG A 454 22.54 18.89 15.10
C ARG A 454 22.42 20.34 14.63
N LEU A 455 21.71 20.57 13.54
CA LEU A 455 21.49 21.90 12.97
C LEU A 455 20.32 22.66 13.62
N ALA A 456 19.39 21.94 14.27
CA ALA A 456 18.20 22.52 14.89
C ALA A 456 18.39 22.88 16.38
N LYS A 457 19.59 22.70 16.94
CA LYS A 457 19.87 22.82 18.40
C LYS A 457 19.38 24.12 19.04
N ASP A 458 19.46 25.24 18.32
CA ASP A 458 19.06 26.55 18.82
C ASP A 458 17.53 26.80 18.71
N ASN A 459 16.79 25.84 18.15
CA ASN A 459 15.34 25.88 18.01
C ASN A 459 14.70 24.72 18.79
N ASN A 460 14.27 25.01 20.03
CA ASN A 460 13.70 24.02 20.94
C ASN A 460 12.50 23.27 20.34
N ALA A 461 11.59 23.98 19.67
CA ALA A 461 10.40 23.38 19.08
C ALA A 461 10.75 22.43 17.93
N MET A 462 11.73 22.80 17.09
CA MET A 462 12.18 21.98 15.98
C MET A 462 12.98 20.76 16.47
N SER A 463 13.88 20.96 17.43
CA SER A 463 14.64 19.88 18.05
C SER A 463 13.72 18.83 18.66
N ALA A 464 12.71 19.23 19.44
CA ALA A 464 11.75 18.30 20.03
C ALA A 464 10.99 17.47 18.97
N LYS A 465 10.59 18.08 17.85
CA LYS A 465 9.94 17.36 16.74
C LYS A 465 10.87 16.33 16.10
N ILE A 466 12.13 16.69 15.88
CA ILE A 466 13.14 15.79 15.30
C ILE A 466 13.44 14.64 16.27
N ASP A 467 13.57 14.92 17.56
CA ASP A 467 13.89 13.93 18.59
C ASP A 467 12.81 12.85 18.69
N VAL A 468 11.53 13.26 18.70
CA VAL A 468 10.40 12.32 18.70
C VAL A 468 10.46 11.42 17.47
N ARG A 469 10.57 12.00 16.27
CA ARG A 469 10.57 11.21 15.03
C ARG A 469 11.80 10.31 14.91
N LEU A 470 12.98 10.80 15.32
CA LEU A 470 14.22 10.03 15.34
C LEU A 470 14.11 8.82 16.28
N LYS A 471 13.55 9.00 17.48
CA LYS A 471 13.33 7.91 18.43
C LYS A 471 12.38 6.86 17.87
N THR A 472 11.29 7.29 17.21
CA THR A 472 10.35 6.40 16.52
C THR A 472 11.06 5.56 15.45
N MET A 473 11.78 6.19 14.52
CA MET A 473 12.51 5.47 13.45
C MET A 473 13.56 4.49 14.02
N GLN A 474 14.28 4.89 15.07
CA GLN A 474 15.26 4.01 15.73
C GLN A 474 14.61 2.81 16.41
N GLN A 475 13.46 2.99 17.06
CA GLN A 475 12.72 1.92 17.70
C GLN A 475 12.16 0.93 16.67
N GLU A 476 11.52 1.43 15.61
CA GLU A 476 10.95 0.60 14.55
C GLU A 476 12.02 -0.18 13.77
N ARG A 477 13.18 0.44 13.49
CA ARG A 477 14.31 -0.25 12.84
C ARG A 477 14.79 -1.47 13.66
N ARG A 478 14.84 -1.34 14.99
CA ARG A 478 15.29 -2.39 15.91
C ARG A 478 14.33 -3.57 16.01
N LEU A 479 13.07 -3.43 15.58
CA LEU A 479 12.11 -4.52 15.60
C LEU A 479 12.66 -5.67 14.75
N LYS A 480 12.96 -6.80 15.38
CA LYS A 480 13.23 -8.05 14.67
C LYS A 480 11.89 -8.63 14.28
N ILE A 481 11.65 -8.71 12.98
CA ILE A 481 10.46 -9.31 12.40
C ILE A 481 10.84 -10.71 11.99
#